data_AF-A0A7Y9JQ74-F1
#
_entry.id   AF-A0A7Y9JQ74-F1
#
_cell.length_a   1.000
_cell.length_b   1.000
_cell.length_c   1.000
_cell.angle_alpha   90.00
_cell.angle_beta   90.00
_cell.angle_gamma   90.00
#
_symmetry.space_group_name_H-M   'P 1'
#
loop_
_entity.id
_entity.type
_entity.pdbx_description
1 polymer ?
#
loop_
_entity_poly.entity_id
_entity_poly.type
_entity_poly.pdbx_seq_one_letter_code
_entity_poly.pdbx_strand_id
1 'polypeptide(L)'
;MTEPARPSPQQRRRRPPAAEVEPSTMIWCPGCQVERPARDFNTESRRFSGLSTRCRECQAAARRTPEGMAKTRQRNRRRWANPEYRERGLAAARARRKIEGQNDLRKSRARLQAVVDAWKGQGCVDCGYGDVRAIEPDHRPGTDKLGNVSRMVQLCVGIDRLRAELAKCEPRCARCHRRMTMSRKPSSWRSAKRLPTSWRARLARQDFNDQLKLRLGCADCGWSGWARGLDWDHARGRKEYEIAELINFGGPTEVLIAELGKCDVVCANCHRLRTVARRSSAALNRPRR
;
A
#
# COMPACT_ATOMS: atom_id res chain seq x y z
N MET A 1 -33.86 49.50 -22.76
CA MET A 1 -32.91 48.49 -22.23
C MET A 1 -31.73 48.44 -23.17
N THR A 2 -30.72 49.26 -22.89
CA THR A 2 -29.52 49.40 -23.72
C THR A 2 -28.53 48.30 -23.34
N GLU A 3 -28.30 47.38 -24.26
CA GLU A 3 -27.23 46.37 -24.19
C GLU A 3 -25.88 47.08 -24.01
N PRO A 4 -25.04 46.70 -23.02
CA PRO A 4 -23.71 47.29 -22.90
C PRO A 4 -22.85 46.84 -24.10
N ALA A 5 -22.34 47.84 -24.83
CA ALA A 5 -21.50 47.65 -26.00
C ALA A 5 -20.30 46.75 -25.70
N ARG A 6 -20.07 45.73 -26.54
CA ARG A 6 -18.85 44.90 -26.50
C ARG A 6 -17.63 45.78 -26.79
N PRO A 7 -16.62 45.85 -25.90
CA PRO A 7 -15.44 46.68 -26.13
C PRO A 7 -14.64 46.18 -27.34
N SER A 8 -14.17 47.12 -28.15
CA SER A 8 -13.53 46.89 -29.45
C SER A 8 -12.23 46.08 -29.38
N PRO A 9 -11.80 45.40 -30.46
CA PRO A 9 -10.75 44.37 -30.39
C PRO A 9 -9.30 44.89 -30.25
N GLN A 10 -9.02 46.19 -30.11
CA GLN A 10 -7.65 46.71 -30.31
C GLN A 10 -7.22 47.91 -29.46
N GLN A 11 -7.86 48.22 -28.33
CA GLN A 11 -7.11 48.96 -27.30
C GLN A 11 -6.05 48.00 -26.75
N ARG A 12 -4.82 48.12 -27.26
CA ARG A 12 -3.65 47.37 -26.77
C ARG A 12 -3.70 47.46 -25.25
N ARG A 13 -3.99 46.34 -24.58
CA ARG A 13 -4.06 46.27 -23.12
C ARG A 13 -2.65 46.54 -22.58
N ARG A 14 -2.30 47.82 -22.47
CA ARG A 14 -0.98 48.30 -22.09
C ARG A 14 -0.78 47.94 -20.64
N ARG A 15 0.33 47.27 -20.36
CA ARG A 15 0.71 46.99 -18.98
C ARG A 15 1.32 48.25 -18.39
N PRO A 16 1.02 48.57 -17.12
CA PRO A 16 1.69 49.64 -16.43
C PRO A 16 3.20 49.36 -16.31
N PRO A 17 4.05 50.40 -16.25
CA PRO A 17 5.46 50.25 -15.95
C PRO A 17 5.66 49.63 -14.56
N ALA A 18 6.79 48.94 -14.35
CA ALA A 18 7.06 48.21 -13.11
C ALA A 18 6.92 49.07 -11.83
N ALA A 19 7.21 50.37 -11.92
CA ALA A 19 7.11 51.31 -10.80
C ALA A 19 5.67 51.56 -10.33
N GLU A 20 4.67 51.29 -11.17
CA GLU A 20 3.24 51.53 -10.90
C GLU A 20 2.48 50.23 -10.59
N VAL A 21 3.19 49.11 -10.45
CA VAL A 21 2.59 47.78 -10.25
C VAL A 21 2.52 47.45 -8.77
N GLU A 22 1.33 47.61 -8.19
CA GLU A 22 0.99 47.12 -6.86
C GLU A 22 0.43 45.68 -6.92
N PRO A 23 0.50 44.89 -5.82
CA PRO A 23 0.02 43.51 -5.80
C PRO A 23 -1.45 43.32 -6.22
N SER A 24 -2.28 44.35 -6.03
CA SER A 24 -3.71 44.40 -6.38
C SER A 24 -3.97 44.90 -7.81
N THR A 25 -2.98 45.47 -8.50
CA THR A 25 -3.15 46.04 -9.85
C THR A 25 -3.65 44.98 -10.81
N MET A 26 -4.76 45.25 -11.50
CA MET A 26 -5.36 44.31 -12.45
C MET A 26 -4.59 44.30 -13.77
N ILE A 27 -4.07 43.13 -14.13
CA ILE A 27 -3.24 42.91 -15.31
C ILE A 27 -3.91 41.88 -16.20
N TRP A 28 -4.09 42.23 -17.47
CA TRP A 28 -4.62 41.29 -18.43
C TRP A 28 -3.66 40.14 -18.74
N CYS A 29 -4.19 38.92 -18.75
CA CYS A 29 -3.49 37.71 -19.11
C CYS A 29 -3.92 37.21 -20.50
N PRO A 30 -3.02 37.12 -21.49
CA PRO A 30 -3.33 36.57 -22.82
C PRO A 30 -3.60 35.06 -22.82
N GLY A 31 -3.27 34.35 -21.73
CA GLY A 31 -3.45 32.90 -21.65
C GLY A 31 -4.88 32.48 -21.30
N CYS A 32 -5.49 33.14 -20.31
CA CYS A 32 -6.89 32.91 -19.92
C CYS A 32 -7.83 34.01 -20.43
N GLN A 33 -7.30 35.07 -21.03
CA GLN A 33 -8.03 36.23 -21.55
C GLN A 33 -8.80 37.03 -20.48
N VAL A 34 -8.48 36.84 -19.21
CA VAL A 34 -9.09 37.54 -18.06
C VAL A 34 -8.05 38.43 -17.36
N GLU A 35 -8.53 39.47 -16.68
CA GLU A 35 -7.71 40.30 -15.79
C GLU A 35 -7.46 39.60 -14.46
N ARG A 36 -6.20 39.56 -14.03
CA ARG A 36 -5.77 38.97 -12.77
C ARG A 36 -4.96 40.00 -11.99
N PRO A 37 -5.02 40.02 -10.66
CA PRO A 37 -4.17 40.90 -9.87
C PRO A 37 -2.68 40.58 -10.12
N ALA A 38 -1.81 41.58 -10.05
CA ALA A 38 -0.37 41.46 -10.31
C ALA A 38 0.30 40.33 -9.52
N ARG A 39 -0.15 40.07 -8.27
CA ARG A 39 0.32 38.96 -7.42
C ARG A 39 0.17 37.56 -8.07
N ASP A 40 -0.76 37.41 -9.01
CA ASP A 40 -1.00 36.16 -9.73
C ASP A 40 -0.03 35.98 -10.90
N PHE A 41 0.91 36.91 -11.12
CA PHE A 41 1.98 36.78 -12.12
C PHE A 41 3.32 36.50 -11.42
N ASN A 42 4.27 35.92 -12.16
CA ASN A 42 5.65 35.77 -11.68
C ASN A 42 6.40 37.09 -11.91
N THR A 43 7.30 37.43 -10.99
CA THR A 43 8.18 38.59 -11.13
C THR A 43 9.26 38.31 -12.17
N GLU A 44 9.40 39.21 -13.12
CA GLU A 44 10.42 39.20 -14.17
C GLU A 44 10.94 40.62 -14.36
N SER A 45 11.95 41.00 -13.55
CA SER A 45 12.49 42.38 -13.48
C SER A 45 13.01 42.92 -14.82
N ARG A 46 13.35 42.04 -15.76
CA ARG A 46 13.80 42.42 -17.11
C ARG A 46 12.67 42.87 -18.03
N ARG A 47 11.41 42.72 -17.63
CA ARG A 47 10.25 43.13 -18.43
C ARG A 47 9.76 44.51 -18.01
N PHE A 48 9.16 45.24 -18.96
CA PHE A 48 8.63 46.59 -18.76
C PHE A 48 7.74 46.73 -17.52
N SER A 49 6.80 45.79 -17.33
CA SER A 49 5.90 45.80 -16.17
C SER A 49 6.45 45.05 -14.96
N GLY A 50 7.70 44.57 -14.98
CA GLY A 50 8.27 43.73 -13.92
C GLY A 50 7.61 42.37 -13.73
N LEU A 51 6.66 41.99 -14.59
CA LEU A 51 5.81 40.80 -14.47
C LEU A 51 5.87 39.92 -15.70
N SER A 52 5.64 38.63 -15.48
CA SER A 52 5.52 37.64 -16.55
C SER A 52 4.31 37.89 -17.46
N THR A 53 4.39 37.51 -18.74
CA THR A 53 3.34 37.77 -19.73
C THR A 53 2.04 37.02 -19.43
N ARG A 54 2.10 35.83 -18.86
CA ARG A 54 0.93 35.01 -18.51
C ARG A 54 0.83 34.84 -16.99
N CYS A 55 -0.37 34.73 -16.43
CA CYS A 55 -0.53 34.46 -15.00
C CYS A 55 0.06 33.10 -14.61
N ARG A 56 0.29 32.88 -13.32
CA ARG A 56 0.87 31.67 -12.73
C ARG A 56 0.08 30.42 -13.10
N GLU A 57 -1.25 30.51 -13.10
CA GLU A 57 -2.14 29.42 -13.49
C GLU A 57 -1.93 29.02 -14.96
N CYS A 58 -1.99 29.98 -15.88
CA CYS A 58 -1.75 29.71 -17.31
C CYS A 58 -0.34 29.17 -17.57
N GLN A 59 0.67 29.68 -16.85
CA GLN A 59 2.02 29.12 -16.93
C GLN A 59 2.10 27.69 -16.39
N ALA A 60 1.40 27.40 -15.29
CA ALA A 60 1.33 26.06 -14.72
C ALA A 60 0.63 25.09 -15.66
N ALA A 61 -0.51 25.48 -16.25
CA ALA A 61 -1.23 24.71 -17.26
C ALA A 61 -0.33 24.45 -18.49
N ALA A 62 0.33 25.48 -19.01
CA ALA A 62 1.25 25.34 -20.15
C ALA A 62 2.40 24.35 -19.86
N ARG A 63 2.94 24.33 -18.63
CA ARG A 63 4.00 23.37 -18.23
C ARG A 63 3.51 21.93 -18.13
N ARG A 64 2.20 21.70 -17.94
CA ARG A 64 1.60 20.36 -17.85
C ARG A 64 1.28 19.75 -19.22
N THR A 65 1.28 20.54 -20.29
CA THR A 65 1.14 20.03 -21.66
C THR A 65 2.30 19.10 -22.03
N PRO A 66 2.13 18.15 -22.97
CA PRO A 66 3.24 17.30 -23.45
C PRO A 66 4.47 18.10 -23.87
N GLU A 67 4.27 19.18 -24.63
CA GLU A 67 5.35 20.09 -25.05
C GLU A 67 6.01 20.81 -23.88
N GLY A 68 5.22 21.31 -22.92
CA GLY A 68 5.73 21.98 -21.72
C GLY A 68 6.56 21.04 -20.84
N MET A 69 6.12 19.78 -20.72
CA MET A 69 6.86 18.73 -20.03
C MET A 69 8.17 18.40 -20.76
N ALA A 70 8.15 18.30 -22.09
CA ALA A 70 9.34 18.05 -22.90
C ALA A 70 10.39 19.17 -22.76
N LYS A 71 9.97 20.45 -22.88
CA LYS A 71 10.84 21.63 -22.67
C LYS A 71 11.43 21.65 -21.26
N THR A 72 10.61 21.32 -20.25
CA THR A 72 11.08 21.24 -18.85
C THR A 72 12.12 20.14 -18.66
N ARG A 73 11.89 18.95 -19.25
CA ARG A 73 12.86 17.84 -19.23
C ARG A 73 14.18 18.22 -19.89
N GLN A 74 14.14 18.86 -21.06
CA GLN A 74 15.33 19.32 -21.78
C GLN A 74 16.12 20.35 -20.96
N ARG A 75 15.43 21.35 -20.40
CA ARG A 75 16.06 22.36 -19.53
C ARG A 75 16.72 21.71 -18.30
N ASN A 76 16.02 20.79 -17.65
CA ASN A 76 16.57 20.07 -16.50
C ASN A 76 17.78 19.22 -16.91
N ARG A 77 17.73 18.51 -18.04
CA ARG A 77 18.87 17.75 -18.58
C ARG A 77 20.09 18.64 -18.75
N ARG A 78 19.94 19.81 -19.39
CA ARG A 78 21.05 20.78 -19.56
C ARG A 78 21.60 21.26 -18.21
N ARG A 79 20.72 21.53 -17.25
CA ARG A 79 21.13 21.97 -15.90
C ARG A 79 21.90 20.89 -15.14
N TRP A 80 21.47 19.64 -15.23
CA TRP A 80 22.14 18.49 -14.59
C TRP A 80 23.41 18.02 -15.32
N ALA A 81 23.63 18.47 -16.56
CA ALA A 81 24.89 18.26 -17.28
C ALA A 81 26.04 19.11 -16.71
N ASN A 82 25.74 20.24 -16.05
CA ASN A 82 26.73 21.02 -15.33
C ASN A 82 27.20 20.24 -14.07
N PRO A 83 28.51 19.92 -13.95
CA PRO A 83 29.03 19.14 -12.82
C PRO A 83 28.82 19.80 -11.46
N GLU A 84 29.10 21.10 -11.32
CA GLU A 84 28.96 21.84 -10.06
C GLU A 84 27.50 21.86 -9.57
N TYR A 85 26.56 22.08 -10.50
CA TYR A 85 25.14 22.06 -10.17
C TYR A 85 24.71 20.67 -9.70
N ARG A 86 25.15 19.63 -10.41
CA ARG A 86 24.85 18.23 -10.07
C ARG A 86 25.43 17.86 -8.71
N GLU A 87 26.68 18.22 -8.44
CA GLU A 87 27.35 17.94 -7.17
C GLU A 87 26.61 18.60 -6.00
N ARG A 88 26.31 19.90 -6.10
CA ARG A 88 25.54 20.64 -5.11
C ARG A 88 24.17 20.02 -4.87
N GLY A 89 23.48 19.62 -5.94
CA GLY A 89 22.18 18.94 -5.87
C GLY A 89 22.26 17.59 -5.15
N LEU A 90 23.28 16.78 -5.45
CA LEU A 90 23.50 15.49 -4.80
C LEU A 90 23.90 15.65 -3.32
N ALA A 91 24.73 16.64 -2.99
CA ALA A 91 25.10 16.97 -1.61
C ALA A 91 23.87 17.37 -0.79
N ALA A 92 23.03 18.26 -1.31
CA ALA A 92 21.77 18.65 -0.68
C ALA A 92 20.83 17.45 -0.49
N ALA A 93 20.72 16.57 -1.49
CA ALA A 93 19.90 15.36 -1.40
C ALA A 93 20.42 14.39 -0.32
N ARG A 94 21.75 14.22 -0.19
CA ARG A 94 22.36 13.42 0.88
C ARG A 94 22.10 14.01 2.25
N ALA A 95 22.30 15.31 2.43
CA ALA A 95 22.03 16.02 3.69
C ALA A 95 20.56 15.87 4.10
N ARG A 96 19.63 16.10 3.16
CA ARG A 96 18.20 15.89 3.39
C ARG A 96 17.88 14.45 3.77
N ARG A 97 18.45 13.44 3.10
CA ARG A 97 18.18 12.03 3.42
C ARG A 97 18.61 11.66 4.85
N LYS A 98 19.69 12.26 5.37
CA LYS A 98 20.11 12.04 6.76
C LYS A 98 19.06 12.55 7.75
N ILE A 99 18.46 13.70 7.46
CA ILE A 99 17.49 14.37 8.35
C ILE A 99 16.08 13.77 8.17
N GLU A 100 15.58 13.76 6.93
CA GLU A 100 14.19 13.43 6.60
C GLU A 100 13.99 11.99 6.09
N GLY A 101 15.07 11.22 5.89
CA GLY A 101 14.98 9.92 5.21
C GLY A 101 14.00 8.95 5.87
N GLN A 102 13.99 8.89 7.21
CA GLN A 102 13.04 8.04 7.94
C GLN A 102 11.59 8.51 7.78
N ASN A 103 11.36 9.82 7.82
CA ASN A 103 10.04 10.43 7.64
C ASN A 103 9.53 10.21 6.21
N ASP A 104 10.40 10.40 5.20
CA ASP A 104 10.10 10.17 3.79
C ASP A 104 9.78 8.69 3.52
N LEU A 105 10.53 7.75 4.11
CA LEU A 105 10.24 6.32 4.04
C LEU A 105 8.90 5.98 4.71
N ARG A 106 8.61 6.53 5.89
CA ARG A 106 7.34 6.34 6.59
C ARG A 106 6.17 6.82 5.73
N LYS A 107 6.24 8.03 5.18
CA LYS A 107 5.23 8.60 4.28
C LYS A 107 5.06 7.76 3.02
N SER A 108 6.16 7.31 2.41
CA SER A 108 6.11 6.48 1.21
C SER A 108 5.45 5.13 1.49
N ARG A 109 5.83 4.45 2.58
CA ARG A 109 5.21 3.18 3.02
C ARG A 109 3.73 3.35 3.31
N ALA A 110 3.32 4.40 4.03
CA ALA A 110 1.92 4.66 4.34
C ALA A 110 1.08 4.86 3.06
N ARG A 111 1.61 5.63 2.09
CA ARG A 111 0.96 5.82 0.79
C ARG A 111 0.81 4.51 0.01
N LEU A 112 1.85 3.68 -0.06
CA LEU A 112 1.77 2.39 -0.75
C LEU A 112 0.85 1.41 -0.02
N GLN A 113 0.87 1.42 1.31
CA GLN A 113 -0.04 0.62 2.14
C GLN A 113 -1.50 1.01 1.88
N ALA A 114 -1.81 2.30 1.79
CA ALA A 114 -3.16 2.77 1.45
C ALA A 114 -3.64 2.27 0.07
N VAL A 115 -2.73 2.18 -0.92
CA VAL A 115 -3.05 1.58 -2.23
C VAL A 115 -3.39 0.10 -2.09
N VAL A 116 -2.61 -0.64 -1.30
CA VAL A 116 -2.86 -2.06 -1.03
C VAL A 116 -4.17 -2.25 -0.26
N ASP A 117 -4.44 -1.43 0.76
CA ASP A 117 -5.65 -1.54 1.58
C ASP A 117 -6.90 -1.21 0.77
N ALA A 118 -6.85 -0.18 -0.09
CA ALA A 118 -7.92 0.13 -1.03
C ALA A 118 -8.17 -1.04 -2.00
N TRP A 119 -7.10 -1.67 -2.51
CA TRP A 119 -7.22 -2.87 -3.34
C TRP A 119 -7.84 -4.05 -2.57
N LYS A 120 -7.43 -4.26 -1.31
CA LYS A 120 -8.00 -5.30 -0.44
C LYS A 120 -9.47 -5.05 -0.07
N GLY A 121 -9.91 -3.80 -0.10
CA GLY A 121 -11.30 -3.38 0.15
C GLY A 121 -12.32 -3.96 -0.83
N GLN A 122 -11.88 -4.53 -1.95
CA GLN A 122 -12.74 -5.31 -2.86
C GLN A 122 -13.35 -6.56 -2.21
N GLY A 123 -12.77 -7.03 -1.08
CA GLY A 123 -13.23 -8.22 -0.38
C GLY A 123 -12.74 -9.53 -1.01
N CYS A 124 -13.03 -10.63 -0.34
CA CYS A 124 -12.62 -11.97 -0.79
C CYS A 124 -13.45 -12.43 -1.99
N VAL A 125 -12.79 -12.74 -3.12
CA VAL A 125 -13.46 -13.23 -4.34
C VAL A 125 -14.25 -14.53 -4.14
N ASP A 126 -13.89 -15.36 -3.16
CA ASP A 126 -14.51 -16.67 -2.94
C ASP A 126 -15.70 -16.68 -1.98
N CYS A 127 -15.75 -15.71 -1.05
CA CYS A 127 -16.69 -15.78 0.07
C CYS A 127 -17.17 -14.43 0.60
N GLY A 128 -16.79 -13.32 -0.05
CA GLY A 128 -17.25 -11.98 0.29
C GLY A 128 -16.71 -11.39 1.60
N TYR A 129 -15.84 -12.10 2.34
CA TYR A 129 -15.22 -11.57 3.57
C TYR A 129 -14.51 -10.23 3.30
N GLY A 130 -14.81 -9.20 4.09
CA GLY A 130 -14.44 -7.80 3.78
C GLY A 130 -13.34 -7.17 4.63
N ASP A 131 -12.91 -7.77 5.75
CA ASP A 131 -11.88 -7.14 6.59
C ASP A 131 -10.49 -7.23 5.94
N VAL A 132 -9.99 -6.09 5.48
CA VAL A 132 -8.71 -5.94 4.77
C VAL A 132 -7.50 -6.51 5.52
N ARG A 133 -7.57 -6.61 6.86
CA ARG A 133 -6.48 -7.17 7.68
C ARG A 133 -6.29 -8.67 7.46
N ALA A 134 -7.34 -9.36 7.02
CA ALA A 134 -7.35 -10.79 6.72
C ALA A 134 -7.40 -11.09 5.21
N ILE A 135 -7.39 -10.06 4.35
CA ILE A 135 -7.26 -10.23 2.89
C ILE A 135 -5.79 -10.30 2.49
N GLU A 136 -5.45 -11.32 1.70
CA GLU A 136 -4.13 -11.58 1.16
C GLU A 136 -4.19 -11.53 -0.38
N PRO A 137 -3.16 -10.97 -1.04
CA PRO A 137 -3.02 -11.08 -2.49
C PRO A 137 -2.66 -12.51 -2.88
N ASP A 138 -3.58 -13.21 -3.53
CA ASP A 138 -3.37 -14.54 -4.10
C ASP A 138 -2.99 -14.41 -5.58
N HIS A 139 -1.81 -14.86 -5.97
CA HIS A 139 -1.37 -14.77 -7.37
C HIS A 139 -2.17 -15.71 -8.26
N ARG A 140 -2.60 -15.20 -9.42
CA ARG A 140 -3.31 -16.00 -10.44
C ARG A 140 -2.36 -17.03 -11.08
N PRO A 141 -2.85 -18.24 -11.41
CA PRO A 141 -2.06 -19.25 -12.12
C PRO A 141 -1.47 -18.69 -13.43
N GLY A 142 -0.25 -19.10 -13.78
CA GLY A 142 0.43 -18.65 -15.01
C GLY A 142 0.97 -17.22 -14.95
N THR A 143 0.97 -16.56 -13.77
CA THR A 143 1.58 -15.24 -13.60
C THR A 143 2.87 -15.34 -12.78
N ASP A 144 3.96 -14.77 -13.30
CA ASP A 144 5.20 -14.63 -12.55
C ASP A 144 5.10 -13.43 -11.59
N LYS A 145 5.19 -13.73 -10.30
CA LYS A 145 5.28 -12.69 -9.27
C LYS A 145 6.65 -12.02 -9.33
N LEU A 146 6.68 -10.69 -9.37
CA LEU A 146 7.94 -9.96 -9.24
C LEU A 146 8.44 -9.95 -7.79
N GLY A 147 7.55 -10.19 -6.83
CA GLY A 147 7.88 -10.26 -5.41
C GLY A 147 6.63 -10.25 -4.52
N ASN A 148 6.80 -10.43 -3.22
CA ASN A 148 5.70 -10.34 -2.27
C ASN A 148 5.26 -8.87 -2.12
N VAL A 149 3.96 -8.58 -2.25
CA VAL A 149 3.40 -7.22 -2.17
C VAL A 149 3.82 -6.49 -0.88
N SER A 150 3.84 -7.17 0.27
CA SER A 150 4.30 -6.58 1.53
C SER A 150 5.77 -6.14 1.47
N ARG A 151 6.63 -6.91 0.80
CA ARG A 151 8.04 -6.55 0.58
C ARG A 151 8.15 -5.36 -0.38
N MET A 152 7.29 -5.29 -1.39
CA MET A 152 7.24 -4.15 -2.32
C MET A 152 6.89 -2.84 -1.59
N VAL A 153 5.95 -2.88 -0.64
CA VAL A 153 5.64 -1.73 0.22
C VAL A 153 6.85 -1.35 1.08
N GLN A 154 7.49 -2.33 1.73
CA GLN A 154 8.66 -2.09 2.60
C GLN A 154 9.84 -1.45 1.85
N LEU A 155 10.09 -1.90 0.62
CA LEU A 155 11.13 -1.40 -0.29
C LEU A 155 10.72 -0.11 -1.02
N CYS A 156 9.53 0.43 -0.77
CA CYS A 156 9.06 1.68 -1.36
C CYS A 156 9.08 1.68 -2.90
N VAL A 157 8.66 0.58 -3.53
CA VAL A 157 8.63 0.50 -5.00
C VAL A 157 7.69 1.55 -5.61
N GLY A 158 7.88 1.86 -6.89
CA GLY A 158 7.00 2.77 -7.63
C GLY A 158 5.54 2.29 -7.63
N ILE A 159 4.60 3.24 -7.52
CA ILE A 159 3.16 2.95 -7.44
C ILE A 159 2.65 2.16 -8.65
N ASP A 160 3.14 2.45 -9.85
CA ASP A 160 2.72 1.76 -11.08
C ASP A 160 3.19 0.30 -11.07
N ARG A 161 4.40 0.02 -10.57
CA ARG A 161 4.91 -1.34 -10.41
C ARG A 161 4.12 -2.11 -9.34
N LEU A 162 3.74 -1.45 -8.26
CA LEU A 162 2.86 -2.05 -7.23
C LEU A 162 1.50 -2.39 -7.81
N ARG A 163 0.87 -1.47 -8.56
CA ARG A 163 -0.42 -1.71 -9.23
C ARG A 163 -0.34 -2.83 -10.26
N ALA A 164 0.73 -2.88 -11.05
CA ALA A 164 0.95 -3.96 -12.01
C ALA A 164 1.08 -5.33 -11.33
N GLU A 165 1.72 -5.40 -10.17
CA GLU A 165 1.77 -6.65 -9.39
C GLU A 165 0.41 -7.01 -8.78
N LEU A 166 -0.32 -6.05 -8.23
CA LEU A 166 -1.66 -6.26 -7.70
C LEU A 166 -2.64 -6.72 -8.78
N ALA A 167 -2.49 -6.25 -10.02
CA ALA A 167 -3.30 -6.68 -11.16
C ALA A 167 -3.10 -8.17 -11.50
N LYS A 168 -2.01 -8.80 -11.06
CA LYS A 168 -1.79 -10.25 -11.19
C LYS A 168 -2.42 -11.07 -10.06
N CYS A 169 -2.91 -10.40 -9.02
CA CYS A 169 -3.44 -11.02 -7.82
C CYS A 169 -4.97 -10.96 -7.77
N GLU A 170 -5.56 -11.86 -7.01
CA GLU A 170 -6.95 -11.84 -6.58
C GLU A 170 -7.02 -11.61 -5.06
N PRO A 171 -7.92 -10.75 -4.57
CA PRO A 171 -8.09 -10.57 -3.14
C PRO A 171 -8.80 -11.78 -2.54
N ARG A 172 -8.11 -12.54 -1.68
CA ARG A 172 -8.69 -13.70 -0.99
C ARG A 172 -8.46 -13.57 0.52
N CYS A 173 -9.46 -13.92 1.32
CA CYS A 173 -9.25 -13.99 2.77
C CYS A 173 -8.31 -15.14 3.13
N ALA A 174 -7.63 -15.05 4.27
CA ALA A 174 -6.64 -16.03 4.71
C ALA A 174 -7.17 -17.48 4.70
N ARG A 175 -8.45 -17.71 5.03
CA ARG A 175 -9.08 -19.05 4.92
C ARG A 175 -9.12 -19.55 3.48
N CYS A 176 -9.66 -18.75 2.57
CA CYS A 176 -9.85 -19.14 1.17
C CYS A 176 -8.51 -19.20 0.41
N HIS A 177 -7.57 -18.31 0.72
CA HIS A 177 -6.22 -18.33 0.18
C HIS A 177 -5.48 -19.62 0.55
N ARG A 178 -5.60 -20.10 1.80
CA ARG A 178 -5.06 -21.42 2.21
C ARG A 178 -5.68 -22.56 1.43
N ARG A 179 -7.01 -22.57 1.31
CA ARG A 179 -7.74 -23.60 0.54
C ARG A 179 -7.25 -23.66 -0.90
N MET A 180 -7.16 -22.50 -1.57
CA MET A 180 -6.68 -22.40 -2.94
C MET A 180 -5.21 -22.84 -3.09
N THR A 181 -4.33 -22.41 -2.17
CA THR A 181 -2.93 -22.86 -2.15
C THR A 181 -2.83 -24.38 -2.10
N MET A 182 -3.63 -25.02 -1.26
CA MET A 182 -3.66 -26.49 -1.12
C MET A 182 -4.21 -27.18 -2.37
N SER A 183 -5.25 -26.64 -2.98
CA SER A 183 -5.80 -27.17 -4.23
C SER A 183 -4.79 -27.11 -5.38
N ARG A 184 -3.96 -26.05 -5.45
CA ARG A 184 -2.90 -25.89 -6.46
C ARG A 184 -1.68 -26.78 -6.22
N LYS A 185 -1.42 -27.17 -4.97
CA LYS A 185 -0.27 -28.00 -4.57
C LYS A 185 -0.74 -29.20 -3.76
N PRO A 186 -1.44 -30.16 -4.40
CA PRO A 186 -1.91 -31.34 -3.71
C PRO A 186 -0.71 -32.15 -3.21
N SER A 187 -0.90 -32.72 -2.03
CA SER A 187 0.11 -33.47 -1.31
C SER A 187 0.15 -34.90 -1.84
N SER A 188 1.13 -35.23 -2.71
CA SER A 188 1.24 -36.53 -3.38
C SER A 188 1.20 -37.73 -2.42
N TRP A 189 1.80 -37.60 -1.25
CA TRP A 189 1.79 -38.66 -0.23
C TRP A 189 0.44 -38.88 0.45
N ARG A 190 -0.49 -37.91 0.44
CA ARG A 190 -1.83 -38.11 1.02
C ARG A 190 -2.76 -38.90 0.10
N SER A 191 -2.50 -38.85 -1.19
CA SER A 191 -3.27 -39.54 -2.23
C SER A 191 -2.62 -40.87 -2.65
N ALA A 192 -1.56 -41.32 -1.97
CA ALA A 192 -0.86 -42.54 -2.34
C ALA A 192 -1.70 -43.78 -1.99
N LYS A 193 -1.80 -44.74 -2.92
CA LYS A 193 -2.58 -45.99 -2.75
C LYS A 193 -2.08 -46.88 -1.60
N ARG A 194 -0.78 -46.83 -1.30
CA ARG A 194 -0.16 -47.56 -0.19
C ARG A 194 0.69 -46.61 0.63
N LEU A 195 0.48 -46.63 1.94
CA LEU A 195 1.19 -45.80 2.89
C LEU A 195 1.97 -46.66 3.88
N PRO A 196 3.26 -46.35 4.13
CA PRO A 196 4.01 -46.93 5.24
C PRO A 196 3.24 -46.78 6.56
N THR A 197 3.45 -47.70 7.50
CA THR A 197 2.76 -47.70 8.80
C THR A 197 2.97 -46.39 9.57
N SER A 198 4.19 -45.84 9.53
CA SER A 198 4.51 -44.54 10.13
C SER A 198 3.70 -43.38 9.55
N TRP A 199 3.37 -43.44 8.25
CA TRP A 199 2.55 -42.43 7.57
C TRP A 199 1.06 -42.59 7.88
N ARG A 200 0.58 -43.84 8.03
CA ARG A 200 -0.78 -44.12 8.53
C ARG A 200 -1.01 -43.57 9.93
N ALA A 201 -0.07 -43.80 10.85
CA ALA A 201 -0.13 -43.24 12.20
C ALA A 201 -0.11 -41.71 12.21
N ARG A 202 0.63 -41.09 11.28
CA ARG A 202 0.63 -39.62 11.10
C ARG A 202 -0.71 -39.10 10.57
N LEU A 203 -1.33 -39.79 9.61
CA LEU A 203 -2.65 -39.43 9.10
C LEU A 203 -3.72 -39.52 10.18
N ALA A 204 -3.77 -40.62 10.94
CA ALA A 204 -4.74 -40.80 12.02
C ALA A 204 -4.66 -39.66 13.06
N ARG A 205 -3.44 -39.25 13.45
CA ARG A 205 -3.23 -38.13 14.39
C ARG A 205 -3.66 -36.80 13.80
N GLN A 206 -3.44 -36.60 12.49
CA GLN A 206 -3.91 -35.41 11.82
C GLN A 206 -5.45 -35.38 11.67
N ASP A 207 -6.07 -36.52 11.37
CA ASP A 207 -7.52 -36.63 11.25
C ASP A 207 -8.18 -36.37 12.61
N PHE A 208 -7.60 -36.87 13.70
CA PHE A 208 -8.00 -36.54 15.06
C PHE A 208 -7.91 -35.02 15.33
N ASN A 209 -6.78 -34.38 15.00
CA ASN A 209 -6.65 -32.93 15.12
C ASN A 209 -7.68 -32.16 14.27
N ASP A 210 -7.89 -32.60 13.03
CA ASP A 210 -8.82 -31.95 12.11
C ASP A 210 -10.26 -32.09 12.63
N GLN A 211 -10.66 -33.26 13.15
CA GLN A 211 -11.96 -33.46 13.81
C GLN A 211 -12.12 -32.60 15.07
N LEU A 212 -11.10 -32.53 15.92
CA LEU A 212 -11.13 -31.71 17.13
C LEU A 212 -11.32 -30.22 16.79
N LYS A 213 -10.59 -29.72 15.79
CA LYS A 213 -10.76 -28.34 15.29
C LYS A 213 -12.16 -28.10 14.76
N LEU A 214 -12.70 -29.00 13.95
CA LEU A 214 -14.05 -28.87 13.39
C LEU A 214 -15.13 -28.87 14.49
N ARG A 215 -14.98 -29.74 15.50
CA ARG A 215 -15.91 -29.82 16.63
C ARG A 215 -15.91 -28.55 17.47
N LEU A 216 -14.74 -28.00 17.76
CA LEU A 216 -14.61 -26.78 18.56
C LEU A 216 -15.03 -25.52 17.78
N GLY A 217 -14.71 -25.47 16.49
CA GLY A 217 -14.94 -24.30 15.65
C GLY A 217 -14.10 -23.09 16.08
N CYS A 218 -14.25 -21.99 15.36
CA CYS A 218 -13.57 -20.74 15.72
C CYS A 218 -14.18 -20.12 16.98
N ALA A 219 -13.38 -19.91 18.03
CA ALA A 219 -13.80 -19.25 19.27
C ALA A 219 -14.36 -17.83 19.03
N ASP A 220 -13.82 -17.09 18.04
CA ASP A 220 -14.25 -15.71 17.78
C ASP A 220 -15.51 -15.57 16.90
N CYS A 221 -15.74 -16.48 15.94
CA CYS A 221 -16.82 -16.32 14.96
C CYS A 221 -17.63 -17.60 14.67
N GLY A 222 -17.37 -18.68 15.40
CA GLY A 222 -18.05 -19.98 15.24
C GLY A 222 -17.72 -20.75 13.96
N TRP A 223 -17.00 -20.17 13.00
CA TRP A 223 -16.72 -20.82 11.72
C TRP A 223 -15.99 -22.16 11.89
N SER A 224 -16.53 -23.22 11.30
CA SER A 224 -16.00 -24.59 11.36
C SER A 224 -16.04 -25.31 9.99
N GLY A 225 -16.13 -24.57 8.89
CA GLY A 225 -16.35 -25.17 7.56
C GLY A 225 -15.18 -25.99 6.98
N TRP A 226 -13.95 -25.82 7.49
CA TRP A 226 -12.78 -26.58 7.04
C TRP A 226 -11.63 -26.55 8.05
N ALA A 227 -11.16 -27.73 8.47
CA ALA A 227 -10.21 -27.90 9.56
C ALA A 227 -8.88 -27.14 9.37
N ARG A 228 -8.31 -27.13 8.16
CA ARG A 228 -7.03 -26.43 7.89
C ARG A 228 -7.17 -24.92 7.71
N GLY A 229 -8.42 -24.43 7.69
CA GLY A 229 -8.73 -23.01 7.86
C GLY A 229 -8.76 -22.58 9.33
N LEU A 230 -8.61 -23.53 10.27
CA LEU A 230 -8.53 -23.30 11.72
C LEU A 230 -7.10 -23.51 12.24
N ASP A 231 -6.68 -22.62 13.13
CA ASP A 231 -5.40 -22.62 13.82
C ASP A 231 -5.61 -22.77 15.32
N TRP A 232 -4.61 -23.34 16.00
CA TRP A 232 -4.48 -23.26 17.45
C TRP A 232 -3.78 -21.94 17.79
N ASP A 233 -4.53 -21.00 18.36
CA ASP A 233 -4.01 -19.70 18.78
C ASP A 233 -3.74 -19.71 20.27
N HIS A 234 -2.49 -19.47 20.65
CA HIS A 234 -2.08 -19.42 22.05
C HIS A 234 -2.62 -18.12 22.64
N ALA A 235 -3.70 -18.25 23.42
CA ALA A 235 -4.46 -17.11 23.93
C ALA A 235 -4.03 -16.70 25.33
N ARG A 236 -3.50 -17.64 26.11
CA ARG A 236 -3.21 -17.47 27.53
C ARG A 236 -1.96 -18.23 27.95
N GLY A 237 -1.33 -17.78 29.04
CA GLY A 237 -0.14 -18.41 29.61
C GLY A 237 1.10 -18.35 28.71
N ARG A 238 2.18 -19.01 29.16
CA ARG A 238 3.39 -19.20 28.37
C ARG A 238 3.27 -20.49 27.57
N LYS A 239 3.48 -20.38 26.27
CA LYS A 239 3.63 -21.52 25.37
C LYS A 239 4.91 -22.29 25.73
N GLU A 240 4.77 -23.58 25.98
CA GLU A 240 5.91 -24.47 26.20
C GLU A 240 6.16 -25.35 24.97
N TYR A 241 5.09 -25.75 24.27
CA TYR A 241 5.17 -26.63 23.11
C TYR A 241 4.21 -26.17 21.99
N GLU A 242 4.52 -26.50 20.74
CA GLU A 242 3.56 -26.38 19.63
C GLU A 242 2.54 -27.55 19.71
N ILE A 243 1.23 -27.25 19.84
CA ILE A 243 0.19 -28.30 19.77
C ILE A 243 0.32 -29.14 18.50
N ALA A 244 0.62 -28.51 17.37
CA ALA A 244 0.83 -29.22 16.12
C ALA A 244 2.00 -30.21 16.20
N GLU A 245 3.07 -29.90 16.93
CA GLU A 245 4.18 -30.82 17.15
C GLU A 245 3.80 -31.94 18.10
N LEU A 246 3.15 -31.63 19.23
CA LEU A 246 2.69 -32.64 20.19
C LEU A 246 1.79 -33.69 19.51
N ILE A 247 0.87 -33.25 18.65
CA ILE A 247 0.02 -34.17 17.90
C ILE A 247 0.82 -34.91 16.82
N ASN A 248 1.70 -34.24 16.06
CA ASN A 248 2.45 -34.86 14.96
C ASN A 248 3.59 -35.79 15.39
N PHE A 249 4.06 -35.69 16.63
CA PHE A 249 5.15 -36.52 17.16
C PHE A 249 4.72 -37.43 18.34
N GLY A 250 3.48 -37.31 18.82
CA GLY A 250 2.95 -38.20 19.85
C GLY A 250 3.45 -37.83 21.25
N GLY A 251 3.33 -36.55 21.61
CA GLY A 251 3.67 -36.07 22.94
C GLY A 251 2.77 -36.67 24.03
N PRO A 252 3.19 -36.64 25.31
CA PRO A 252 2.41 -37.15 26.43
C PRO A 252 1.02 -36.49 26.48
N THR A 253 -0.02 -37.29 26.74
CA THR A 253 -1.42 -36.84 26.71
C THR A 253 -1.68 -35.70 27.69
N GLU A 254 -1.08 -35.76 28.88
CA GLU A 254 -1.23 -34.75 29.93
C GLU A 254 -0.65 -33.41 29.49
N VAL A 255 0.51 -33.44 28.82
CA VAL A 255 1.16 -32.24 28.25
C VAL A 255 0.30 -31.66 27.12
N LEU A 256 -0.24 -32.52 26.26
CA LEU A 256 -1.15 -32.09 25.18
C LEU A 256 -2.40 -31.42 25.74
N ILE A 257 -3.04 -32.00 26.76
CA ILE A 257 -4.24 -31.43 27.40
C ILE A 257 -3.91 -30.10 28.07
N ALA A 258 -2.78 -30.02 28.79
CA ALA A 258 -2.34 -28.79 29.43
C ALA A 258 -2.09 -27.67 28.40
N GLU A 259 -1.43 -27.97 27.29
CA GLU A 259 -1.18 -26.98 26.24
C GLU A 259 -2.46 -26.61 25.46
N LEU A 260 -3.36 -27.57 25.23
CA LEU A 260 -4.70 -27.31 24.68
C LEU A 260 -5.49 -26.33 25.56
N GLY A 261 -5.40 -26.45 26.89
CA GLY A 261 -6.03 -25.52 27.83
C GLY A 261 -5.53 -24.07 27.71
N LYS A 262 -4.36 -23.86 27.10
CA LYS A 262 -3.78 -22.53 26.83
C LYS A 262 -4.21 -21.95 25.47
N CYS A 263 -4.85 -22.74 24.63
CA CYS A 263 -5.13 -22.38 23.24
C CYS A 263 -6.62 -22.25 22.94
N ASP A 264 -6.93 -21.33 22.03
CA ASP A 264 -8.25 -21.25 21.39
C ASP A 264 -8.14 -21.79 19.97
N VAL A 265 -9.13 -22.53 19.50
CA VAL A 265 -9.28 -22.79 18.06
C VAL A 265 -9.83 -21.53 17.41
N VAL A 266 -9.14 -20.97 16.43
CA VAL A 266 -9.60 -19.79 15.70
C VAL A 266 -9.41 -19.96 14.21
N CYS A 267 -10.30 -19.39 13.41
CA CYS A 267 -10.11 -19.39 11.97
C CYS A 267 -8.96 -18.46 11.55
N ALA A 268 -8.34 -18.76 10.40
CA ALA A 268 -7.20 -18.00 9.90
C ALA A 268 -7.47 -16.49 9.78
N ASN A 269 -8.72 -16.09 9.51
CA ASN A 269 -9.09 -14.68 9.46
C ASN A 269 -9.05 -14.05 10.87
N CYS A 270 -9.74 -14.64 11.86
CA CYS A 270 -9.75 -14.17 13.24
C CYS A 270 -8.35 -14.19 13.87
N HIS A 271 -7.55 -15.22 13.59
CA HIS A 271 -6.17 -15.31 14.03
C HIS A 271 -5.30 -14.13 13.52
N ARG A 272 -5.51 -13.70 12.26
CA ARG A 272 -4.87 -12.49 11.71
C ARG A 272 -5.29 -11.24 12.48
N LEU A 273 -6.58 -11.11 12.81
CA LEU A 273 -7.09 -9.98 13.59
C LEU A 273 -6.48 -9.93 14.99
N ARG A 274 -6.46 -11.06 15.71
CA ARG A 274 -5.80 -11.19 17.02
C ARG A 274 -4.32 -10.81 16.95
N THR A 275 -3.60 -11.29 15.93
CA THR A 275 -2.19 -10.94 15.71
C THR A 275 -1.98 -9.43 15.53
N VAL A 276 -2.83 -8.77 14.73
CA VAL A 276 -2.79 -7.32 14.53
C VAL A 276 -3.07 -6.59 15.84
N ALA A 277 -4.11 -6.98 16.57
CA ALA A 277 -4.46 -6.37 17.85
C ALA A 277 -3.32 -6.49 18.88
N ARG A 278 -2.74 -7.70 19.05
CA ARG A 278 -1.60 -7.93 19.96
C ARG A 278 -0.39 -7.08 19.60
N ARG A 279 -0.06 -6.96 18.30
CA ARG A 279 1.05 -6.10 17.85
C ARG A 279 0.81 -4.63 18.12
N SER A 280 -0.42 -4.15 17.93
CA SER A 280 -0.80 -2.77 18.28
C SER A 280 -0.67 -2.53 19.78
N SER A 281 -1.18 -3.43 20.62
CA SER A 281 -1.04 -3.32 22.09
C SER A 281 0.42 -3.36 22.55
N ALA A 282 1.24 -4.24 21.99
CA ALA A 282 2.67 -4.30 22.29
C ALA A 282 3.42 -3.03 21.86
N ALA A 283 3.01 -2.39 20.77
CA ALA A 283 3.58 -1.11 20.34
C ALA A 283 3.20 0.05 21.28
N LEU A 284 1.97 0.04 21.82
CA LEU A 284 1.51 1.01 22.82
C LEU A 284 2.24 0.85 24.16
N ASN A 285 2.48 -0.39 24.58
CA ASN A 285 3.10 -0.71 25.88
C ASN A 285 4.64 -0.66 25.87
N ARG A 286 5.27 -0.30 24.75
CA ARG A 286 6.74 -0.21 24.68
C ARG A 286 7.18 1.12 25.31
N PRO A 287 8.06 1.11 26.34
CA PRO A 287 8.53 2.35 26.94
C PRO A 287 9.19 3.21 25.86
N ARG A 288 8.79 4.49 25.79
CA ARG A 288 9.41 5.46 24.89
C ARG A 288 10.85 5.65 25.37
N ARG A 289 11.80 5.21 24.56
CA ARG A 289 13.23 5.52 24.74
C ARG A 289 13.51 6.94 24.27
#